data_AF-A0AAU7A941-F1
#
_entry.id   AF-A0AAU7A941-F1
#
_cell.length_a   1.000
_cell.length_b   1.000
_cell.length_c   1.000
_cell.angle_alpha   90.00
_cell.angle_beta   90.00
_cell.angle_gamma   90.00
#
_symmetry.space_group_name_H-M   'P 1'
#
loop_
_entity.id
_entity.type
_entity.pdbx_description
1 polymer ?
#
loop_
_entity_poly.entity_id
_entity_poly.type
_entity_poly.pdbx_seq_one_letter_code
_entity_poly.pdbx_strand_id
1 'polypeptide(L)'
;MVLTVKNTETVTQDHNFKGSSCNSPNLLSFDVLLTFEEILEDGETQSHLNAKLKIESSERSQLNKLMQTISGFCLKHDLPLNKLAKISTCADWNFWETETGNQANFIKATNGKIYFGNRQDLNDFEKAWMKFGFGANVQCMNMDEWVEYVISKVSSDTPSAHHIEV
;
A
#
# COMPACT_ATOMS: atom_id res chain seq x y z
N MET A 1 -68.86 38.01 16.22
CA MET A 1 -69.08 37.07 15.10
C MET A 1 -67.72 36.53 14.69
N VAL A 2 -67.57 35.21 14.57
CA VAL A 2 -66.29 34.54 14.27
C VAL A 2 -66.15 34.34 12.76
N LEU A 3 -64.95 34.49 12.20
CA LEU A 3 -64.35 33.52 11.27
C LEU A 3 -62.88 33.88 10.91
N THR A 4 -62.00 33.04 11.45
CA THR A 4 -60.64 32.59 11.08
C THR A 4 -60.24 32.76 9.59
N VAL A 5 -58.95 32.73 9.20
CA VAL A 5 -58.18 31.49 8.89
C VAL A 5 -56.69 31.80 8.52
N LYS A 6 -55.71 31.16 9.22
CA LYS A 6 -54.31 30.77 8.77
C LYS A 6 -53.34 31.89 8.33
N ASN A 7 -52.00 31.76 8.23
CA ASN A 7 -50.95 30.74 8.49
C ASN A 7 -49.60 31.53 8.61
N THR A 8 -48.45 31.09 9.15
CA THR A 8 -47.99 29.88 9.86
C THR A 8 -46.77 30.27 10.75
N GLU A 9 -46.34 29.41 11.67
CA GLU A 9 -45.09 29.59 12.45
C GLU A 9 -43.84 29.18 11.65
N THR A 10 -42.71 29.85 11.90
CA THR A 10 -41.36 29.31 11.62
C THR A 10 -40.44 29.58 12.81
N VAL A 11 -40.30 28.59 13.67
CA VAL A 11 -39.34 28.61 14.79
C VAL A 11 -37.94 28.41 14.25
N THR A 12 -37.09 29.43 14.32
CA THR A 12 -35.67 29.31 13.96
C THR A 12 -34.92 28.71 15.16
N GLN A 13 -34.56 27.44 15.09
CA GLN A 13 -33.69 26.80 16.09
C GLN A 13 -32.21 27.06 15.77
N ASP A 14 -31.63 28.06 16.44
CA ASP A 14 -30.18 28.24 16.50
C ASP A 14 -29.55 27.15 17.39
N HIS A 15 -29.26 25.98 16.81
CA HIS A 15 -28.46 24.96 17.47
C HIS A 15 -26.96 25.14 17.16
N ASN A 16 -26.31 25.90 18.04
CA ASN A 16 -24.86 25.84 18.25
C ASN A 16 -24.41 24.38 18.41
N PHE A 17 -23.65 23.86 17.44
CA PHE A 17 -22.88 22.62 17.59
C PHE A 17 -21.39 22.87 17.37
N LYS A 18 -20.82 23.77 18.17
CA LYS A 18 -19.35 23.87 18.32
C LYS A 18 -18.86 22.86 19.35
N GLY A 19 -19.11 21.58 19.06
CA GLY A 19 -18.61 20.47 19.84
C GLY A 19 -17.10 20.42 19.74
N SER A 20 -16.42 20.91 20.79
CA SER A 20 -14.99 20.70 20.97
C SER A 20 -14.76 19.23 21.35
N SER A 21 -14.93 18.35 20.37
CA SER A 21 -14.58 16.94 20.48
C SER A 21 -13.09 16.84 20.82
N CYS A 22 -12.78 16.10 21.88
CA CYS A 22 -11.42 15.70 22.18
C CYS A 22 -11.01 14.65 21.13
N ASN A 23 -10.61 15.14 19.95
CA ASN A 23 -10.29 14.29 18.81
C ASN A 23 -9.05 13.45 19.11
N SER A 24 -9.29 12.24 19.65
CA SER A 24 -8.41 11.10 19.44
C SER A 24 -8.10 11.06 17.94
N PRO A 25 -6.82 11.08 17.52
CA PRO A 25 -6.48 11.23 16.12
C PRO A 25 -7.03 10.05 15.33
N ASN A 26 -7.91 10.32 14.36
CA ASN A 26 -8.53 9.27 13.57
C ASN A 26 -7.43 8.45 12.88
N LEU A 27 -7.54 7.13 13.01
CA LEU A 27 -6.54 6.18 12.56
C LEU A 27 -7.05 5.43 11.34
N LEU A 28 -6.25 5.41 10.29
CA LEU A 28 -6.46 4.57 9.12
C LEU A 28 -5.68 3.26 9.34
N SER A 29 -6.38 2.13 9.21
CA SER A 29 -5.78 0.80 9.28
C SER A 29 -5.36 0.35 7.88
N PHE A 30 -4.15 -0.19 7.78
CA PHE A 30 -3.53 -0.68 6.56
C PHE A 30 -3.18 -2.15 6.72
N ASP A 31 -3.68 -2.95 5.79
CA ASP A 31 -3.14 -4.27 5.46
C ASP A 31 -2.17 -4.08 4.29
N VAL A 32 -0.94 -4.58 4.42
CA VAL A 32 0.14 -4.37 3.44
C VAL A 32 0.85 -5.68 3.15
N LEU A 33 0.79 -6.12 1.90
CA LEU A 33 1.58 -7.22 1.37
C LEU A 33 2.81 -6.68 0.63
N LEU A 34 3.98 -7.06 1.14
CA LEU A 34 5.28 -6.82 0.50
C LEU A 34 5.63 -8.04 -0.34
N THR A 35 6.05 -7.85 -1.60
CA THR A 35 6.52 -8.92 -2.47
C THR A 35 7.95 -8.63 -2.92
N PHE A 36 8.83 -9.58 -2.71
CA PHE A 36 10.25 -9.51 -3.04
C PHE A 36 10.55 -10.27 -4.33
N GLU A 37 11.64 -9.91 -5.01
CA GLU A 37 12.17 -10.61 -6.18
C GLU A 37 12.87 -11.93 -5.82
N GLU A 38 13.37 -12.03 -4.58
CA GLU A 38 14.07 -13.21 -4.07
C GLU A 38 13.29 -13.93 -2.97
N ILE A 39 13.69 -15.16 -2.71
CA ILE A 39 13.19 -15.97 -1.60
C ILE A 39 13.85 -15.46 -0.32
N LEU A 40 13.03 -15.13 0.68
CA LEU A 40 13.41 -14.68 2.02
C LEU A 40 13.96 -15.86 2.86
N GLU A 41 14.55 -15.57 4.02
CA GLU A 41 15.15 -16.60 4.89
C GLU A 41 14.14 -17.66 5.40
N ASP A 42 12.85 -17.33 5.44
CA ASP A 42 11.76 -18.24 5.82
C ASP A 42 11.26 -19.13 4.67
N GLY A 43 11.79 -18.95 3.46
CA GLY A 43 11.38 -19.67 2.25
C GLY A 43 10.24 -19.02 1.47
N GLU A 44 9.68 -17.90 1.95
CA GLU A 44 8.62 -17.16 1.28
C GLU A 44 9.17 -16.09 0.31
N THR A 45 8.31 -15.55 -0.56
CA THR A 45 8.63 -14.35 -1.38
C THR A 45 7.88 -13.10 -0.92
N GLN A 46 7.19 -13.20 0.22
CA GLN A 46 6.22 -12.21 0.66
C GLN A 46 6.30 -12.00 2.17
N SER A 47 5.99 -10.78 2.61
CA SER A 47 5.87 -10.45 4.03
C SER A 47 4.65 -9.57 4.28
N HIS A 48 3.99 -9.75 5.44
CA HIS A 48 2.74 -9.08 5.79
C HIS A 48 2.95 -8.06 6.89
N LEU A 49 2.54 -6.82 6.63
CA LEU A 49 2.55 -5.72 7.60
C LEU A 49 1.13 -5.22 7.84
N ASN A 50 0.70 -5.28 9.10
CA ASN A 50 -0.50 -4.59 9.56
C ASN A 50 -0.09 -3.31 10.29
N ALA A 51 -0.57 -2.15 9.84
CA ALA A 51 -0.23 -0.85 10.40
C ALA A 51 -1.49 -0.03 10.73
N LYS A 52 -1.40 0.81 11.77
CA LYS A 52 -2.42 1.83 12.08
C LYS A 52 -1.74 3.18 12.12
N LEU A 53 -2.06 4.04 11.16
CA LEU A 53 -1.43 5.34 10.98
C LEU A 53 -2.45 6.44 11.27
N LYS A 54 -1.98 7.58 11.80
CA LYS A 54 -2.82 8.78 11.87
C LYS A 54 -3.21 9.22 10.45
N ILE A 55 -4.44 9.72 10.31
CA ILE A 55 -4.90 10.31 9.07
C ILE A 55 -4.15 11.62 8.80
N GLU A 56 -3.60 11.73 7.60
CA GLU A 56 -2.91 12.91 7.09
C GLU A 56 -3.81 13.71 6.14
N SER A 57 -3.60 15.02 6.08
CA SER A 57 -4.37 15.97 5.26
C SER A 57 -4.19 15.86 3.75
N SER A 58 -3.37 14.92 3.25
CA SER A 58 -3.24 14.66 1.80
C SER A 58 -2.82 13.22 1.53
N GLU A 59 -3.22 12.68 0.37
CA GLU A 59 -2.87 11.33 -0.07
C GLU A 59 -1.34 11.16 -0.11
N ARG A 60 -0.61 12.16 -0.62
CA ARG A 60 0.86 12.17 -0.64
C ARG A 60 1.46 12.03 0.77
N SER A 61 0.95 12.76 1.75
CA SER A 61 1.43 12.68 3.14
C SER A 61 1.11 11.32 3.76
N GLN A 62 -0.11 10.81 3.54
CA GLN A 62 -0.56 9.51 4.03
C GLN A 62 0.34 8.37 3.50
N LEU A 63 0.58 8.37 2.19
CA LEU A 63 1.44 7.39 1.53
C LEU A 63 2.90 7.54 1.96
N ASN A 64 3.43 8.76 2.12
CA ASN A 64 4.81 8.93 2.61
C ASN A 64 4.98 8.39 4.04
N LYS A 65 3.97 8.51 4.93
CA LYS A 65 4.00 7.84 6.24
C LYS A 65 3.95 6.33 6.13
N LEU A 66 3.09 5.79 5.24
CA LEU A 66 3.03 4.35 4.97
C LEU A 66 4.38 3.80 4.48
N MET A 67 5.03 4.48 3.53
CA MET A 67 6.36 4.11 3.04
C MET A 67 7.43 4.16 4.13
N GLN A 68 7.39 5.15 5.03
CA GLN A 68 8.29 5.20 6.19
C GLN A 68 8.05 4.03 7.15
N THR A 69 6.79 3.65 7.40
CA THR A 69 6.46 2.47 8.22
C THR A 69 6.91 1.17 7.56
N ILE A 70 6.74 1.02 6.25
CA ILE A 70 7.22 -0.15 5.48
C ILE A 70 8.75 -0.23 5.54
N SER A 71 9.46 0.87 5.29
CA SER A 71 10.92 0.93 5.37
C SER A 71 11.42 0.54 6.77
N GLY A 72 10.82 1.10 7.83
CA GLY A 72 11.15 0.74 9.21
C GLY A 72 10.79 -0.69 9.59
N PHE A 73 9.73 -1.26 9.02
CA PHE A 73 9.38 -2.68 9.19
C PHE A 73 10.45 -3.57 8.55
N CYS A 74 10.81 -3.34 7.29
CA CYS A 74 11.83 -4.13 6.63
C CYS A 74 13.18 -4.07 7.35
N LEU A 75 13.64 -2.88 7.76
CA LEU A 75 14.88 -2.71 8.53
C LEU A 75 14.86 -3.41 9.91
N LYS A 76 13.68 -3.57 10.52
CA LYS A 76 13.53 -4.26 11.81
C LYS A 76 13.51 -5.79 11.67
N HIS A 77 13.10 -6.27 10.50
CA HIS A 77 12.92 -7.69 10.19
C HIS A 77 13.95 -8.19 9.17
N ASP A 78 15.05 -7.45 8.99
CA ASP A 78 16.16 -7.71 8.05
C ASP A 78 15.72 -8.03 6.60
N LEU A 79 14.58 -7.50 6.18
CA LEU A 79 14.01 -7.74 4.85
C LEU A 79 14.73 -6.91 3.76
N PRO A 80 15.02 -7.50 2.59
CA PRO A 80 15.85 -6.87 1.55
C PRO A 80 15.08 -5.78 0.79
N LEU A 81 15.11 -4.56 1.32
CA LEU A 81 14.43 -3.38 0.74
C LEU A 81 14.77 -3.12 -0.73
N ASN A 82 16.03 -3.32 -1.10
CA ASN A 82 16.55 -3.23 -2.46
C ASN A 82 15.95 -4.28 -3.42
N LYS A 83 15.35 -5.35 -2.88
CA LYS A 83 14.69 -6.46 -3.60
C LYS A 83 13.17 -6.44 -3.51
N LEU A 84 12.60 -5.44 -2.84
CA LEU A 84 11.16 -5.22 -2.82
C LEU A 84 10.67 -4.84 -4.22
N ALA A 85 9.96 -5.75 -4.90
CA ALA A 85 9.45 -5.58 -6.26
C ALA A 85 8.05 -4.94 -6.29
N LYS A 86 7.25 -5.14 -5.24
CA LYS A 86 5.87 -4.65 -5.17
C LYS A 86 5.40 -4.46 -3.73
N ILE A 87 4.62 -3.40 -3.51
CA ILE A 87 3.78 -3.18 -2.34
C ILE A 87 2.32 -3.26 -2.82
N SER A 88 1.50 -4.10 -2.19
CA SER A 88 0.04 -4.03 -2.32
C SER A 88 -0.53 -3.59 -0.99
N THR A 89 -1.36 -2.54 -0.97
CA THR A 89 -2.00 -2.06 0.26
C THR A 89 -3.52 -2.03 0.15
N CYS A 90 -4.19 -2.48 1.21
CA CYS A 90 -5.62 -2.36 1.43
C CYS A 90 -5.86 -1.50 2.67
N ALA A 91 -6.72 -0.49 2.53
CA ALA A 91 -7.19 0.37 3.62
C ALA A 91 -8.56 0.93 3.25
N ASP A 92 -9.33 1.41 4.23
CA ASP A 92 -10.58 2.12 3.95
C ASP A 92 -10.30 3.56 3.47
N TRP A 93 -10.01 3.67 2.18
CA TRP A 93 -9.78 4.95 1.54
C TRP A 93 -11.05 5.79 1.42
N ASN A 94 -12.25 5.20 1.47
CA ASN A 94 -13.49 5.98 1.49
C ASN A 94 -13.66 6.71 2.83
N PHE A 95 -13.29 6.06 3.94
CA PHE A 95 -13.18 6.70 5.25
C PHE A 95 -12.14 7.83 5.22
N TRP A 96 -10.96 7.62 4.64
CA TRP A 96 -9.94 8.66 4.49
C TRP A 96 -10.41 9.87 3.65
N GLU A 97 -11.13 9.64 2.54
CA GLU A 97 -11.72 10.70 1.73
C GLU A 97 -12.78 11.49 2.51
N THR A 98 -13.61 10.80 3.31
CA THR A 98 -14.63 11.41 4.18
C THR A 98 -14.00 12.29 5.26
N GLU A 99 -12.95 11.80 5.91
CA GLU A 99 -12.25 12.48 7.01
C GLU A 99 -11.44 13.70 6.55
N THR A 100 -10.95 13.70 5.30
CA THR A 100 -10.06 14.75 4.80
C THR A 100 -10.70 15.69 3.78
N GLY A 101 -11.84 15.31 3.18
CA GLY A 101 -12.46 16.04 2.07
C GLY A 101 -11.68 15.97 0.74
N ASN A 102 -10.64 15.13 0.65
CA ASN A 102 -9.82 14.95 -0.55
C ASN A 102 -10.22 13.69 -1.33
N GLN A 103 -9.60 13.48 -2.50
CA GLN A 103 -9.70 12.23 -3.26
C GLN A 103 -8.38 11.47 -3.28
N ALA A 104 -8.44 10.15 -3.06
CA ALA A 104 -7.34 9.19 -3.11
C ALA A 104 -7.09 8.74 -4.56
N ASN A 105 -6.69 9.70 -5.41
CA ASN A 105 -6.61 9.53 -6.85
C ASN A 105 -5.51 8.55 -7.27
N PHE A 106 -4.34 8.60 -6.62
CA PHE A 106 -3.25 7.67 -6.91
C PHE A 106 -3.63 6.24 -6.53
N ILE A 107 -4.25 6.04 -5.37
CA ILE A 107 -4.70 4.73 -4.91
C ILE A 107 -5.79 4.17 -5.82
N LYS A 108 -6.78 4.99 -6.23
CA LYS A 108 -7.83 4.57 -7.17
C LYS A 108 -7.27 4.19 -8.54
N ALA A 109 -6.31 4.95 -9.05
CA ALA A 109 -5.65 4.66 -10.33
C ALA A 109 -4.79 3.39 -10.30
N THR A 110 -4.11 3.12 -9.18
CA THR A 110 -3.20 1.97 -9.01
C THR A 110 -3.87 0.72 -8.41
N ASN A 111 -5.12 0.83 -7.95
CA ASN A 111 -5.80 -0.15 -7.12
C ASN A 111 -4.94 -0.60 -5.91
N GLY A 112 -4.31 0.38 -5.25
CA GLY A 112 -3.44 0.15 -4.09
C GLY A 112 -2.13 -0.59 -4.36
N LYS A 113 -1.72 -0.76 -5.62
CA LYS A 113 -0.51 -1.52 -6.00
C LYS A 113 0.60 -0.60 -6.50
N ILE A 114 1.76 -0.69 -5.87
CA ILE A 114 2.93 0.12 -6.18
C ILE A 114 4.06 -0.83 -6.55
N TYR A 115 4.68 -0.62 -7.70
CA TYR A 115 5.72 -1.49 -8.24
C TYR A 115 7.07 -0.78 -8.24
N PHE A 116 8.14 -1.55 -8.07
CA PHE A 116 9.50 -1.06 -8.01
C PHE A 116 10.43 -1.94 -8.84
N GLY A 117 11.58 -1.39 -9.24
CA GLY A 117 12.57 -2.05 -10.08
C GLY A 117 13.03 -1.15 -11.22
N ASN A 118 13.98 -1.63 -12.02
CA ASN A 118 14.63 -0.84 -13.05
C ASN A 118 13.77 -0.70 -14.33
N ARG A 119 12.58 -0.10 -14.21
CA ARG A 119 11.63 0.12 -15.31
C ARG A 119 11.71 1.55 -15.85
N GLN A 120 11.59 1.70 -17.17
CA GLN A 120 11.59 3.02 -17.82
C GLN A 120 10.27 3.79 -17.69
N ASP A 121 9.18 3.09 -17.33
CA ASP A 121 7.81 3.61 -17.23
C ASP A 121 7.44 4.16 -15.84
N LEU A 122 8.36 4.11 -14.86
CA LEU A 122 8.08 4.59 -13.50
C LEU A 122 7.62 6.04 -13.51
N ASN A 123 6.49 6.31 -12.88
CA ASN A 123 5.99 7.68 -12.72
C ASN A 123 6.80 8.43 -11.64
N ASP A 124 6.66 9.76 -11.59
CA ASP A 124 7.44 10.60 -10.67
C ASP A 124 7.16 10.29 -9.18
N PHE A 125 5.99 9.73 -8.88
CA PHE A 125 5.61 9.29 -7.53
C PHE A 125 6.35 8.00 -7.12
N GLU A 126 6.43 7.02 -8.01
CA GLU A 126 7.21 5.78 -7.81
C GLU A 126 8.71 6.09 -7.67
N LYS A 127 9.25 6.92 -8.57
CA LYS A 127 10.64 7.43 -8.50
C LYS A 127 10.93 8.14 -7.17
N ALA A 128 9.99 8.94 -6.67
CA ALA A 128 10.14 9.66 -5.39
C ALA A 128 10.20 8.74 -4.15
N TRP A 129 9.87 7.45 -4.28
CA TRP A 129 9.97 6.46 -3.21
C TRP A 129 11.20 5.55 -3.32
N MET A 130 11.91 5.52 -4.46
CA MET A 130 13.24 4.90 -4.55
C MET A 130 14.26 5.52 -3.58
N LYS A 131 14.01 6.74 -3.07
CA LYS A 131 14.78 7.37 -1.97
C LYS A 131 14.82 6.53 -0.67
N PHE A 132 13.88 5.61 -0.47
CA PHE A 132 13.85 4.67 0.66
C PHE A 132 14.64 3.38 0.39
N GLY A 133 15.31 3.27 -0.76
CA GLY A 133 16.02 2.06 -1.22
C GLY A 133 15.12 1.01 -1.88
N PHE A 134 13.82 1.24 -2.00
CA PHE A 134 12.87 0.27 -2.57
C PHE A 134 13.23 -0.12 -4.00
N GLY A 135 13.38 -1.43 -4.23
CA GLY A 135 13.56 -2.03 -5.55
C GLY A 135 14.84 -1.61 -6.30
N ALA A 136 15.81 -1.00 -5.61
CA ALA A 136 17.05 -0.51 -6.23
C ALA A 136 17.85 -1.58 -6.99
N ASN A 137 17.71 -2.86 -6.60
CA ASN A 137 18.37 -4.01 -7.20
C ASN A 137 17.38 -5.00 -7.85
N VAL A 138 16.11 -4.60 -8.07
CA VAL A 138 15.12 -5.43 -8.78
C VAL A 138 15.34 -5.27 -10.28
N GLN A 139 15.71 -6.37 -10.91
CA GLN A 139 15.87 -6.48 -12.35
C GLN A 139 14.56 -7.01 -12.94
N CYS A 140 13.88 -6.15 -13.70
CA CYS A 140 12.79 -6.63 -14.54
C CYS A 140 13.37 -7.44 -15.70
N MET A 141 13.62 -8.72 -15.45
CA MET A 141 13.84 -9.72 -16.50
C MET A 141 12.67 -9.63 -17.47
N ASN A 142 12.97 -9.62 -18.76
CA ASN A 142 11.94 -9.78 -19.78
C ASN A 142 11.36 -11.22 -19.73
N MET A 143 10.26 -11.47 -20.44
CA MET A 143 9.59 -12.78 -20.37
C MET A 143 10.51 -13.93 -20.76
N ASP A 144 11.38 -13.72 -21.76
CA ASP A 144 12.29 -14.75 -22.27
C ASP A 144 13.41 -15.03 -21.24
N GLU A 145 14.01 -13.98 -20.67
CA GLU A 145 14.99 -14.07 -19.56
C GLU A 145 14.41 -14.78 -18.32
N TRP A 146 13.15 -14.49 -17.97
CA TRP A 146 12.48 -15.14 -16.84
C TRP A 146 12.22 -16.63 -17.11
N VAL A 147 11.78 -16.98 -18.32
CA VAL A 147 11.58 -18.37 -18.75
C VAL A 147 12.91 -19.14 -18.73
N GLU A 148 13.98 -18.59 -19.26
CA GLU A 148 15.32 -19.20 -19.20
C GLU A 148 15.82 -19.37 -17.75
N TYR A 149 15.63 -18.36 -16.90
CA TYR A 149 15.98 -18.44 -15.48
C TYR A 149 15.23 -19.58 -14.77
N VAL A 150 13.91 -19.66 -14.94
CA VAL A 150 13.08 -20.72 -14.33
C VAL A 150 13.47 -22.10 -14.85
N ILE A 151 13.69 -22.25 -16.16
CA ILE A 151 14.17 -23.52 -16.75
C ILE A 151 15.52 -23.92 -16.13
N SER A 152 16.44 -22.97 -15.95
CA SER A 152 17.76 -23.25 -15.38
C SER A 152 17.69 -23.77 -13.93
N LYS A 153 16.76 -23.23 -13.12
CA LYS A 153 16.57 -23.61 -11.72
C LYS A 153 15.82 -24.93 -11.55
N VAL A 154 14.80 -25.19 -12.37
CA VAL A 154 14.10 -26.49 -12.36
C VAL A 154 15.02 -27.60 -12.87
N SER A 155 15.93 -27.29 -13.81
CA SER A 155 16.88 -28.27 -14.34
C SER A 155 18.01 -28.63 -13.37
N SER A 156 18.39 -27.74 -12.44
CA SER A 156 19.42 -28.05 -11.43
C SER A 156 18.96 -29.01 -10.33
N ASP A 157 17.66 -29.09 -10.10
CA ASP A 157 17.06 -29.88 -9.01
C ASP A 157 16.61 -31.28 -9.47
N THR A 158 16.93 -31.68 -10.71
CA THR A 158 16.66 -33.04 -11.19
C THR A 158 17.69 -33.99 -10.57
N PRO A 159 17.29 -34.97 -9.72
CA PRO A 159 18.26 -35.90 -9.14
C PRO A 159 18.93 -36.69 -10.27
N SER A 160 20.26 -36.74 -10.27
CA SER A 160 21.02 -37.59 -11.19
C SER A 160 20.45 -39.01 -11.11
N ALA A 161 19.91 -39.50 -12.23
CA ALA A 161 19.27 -40.80 -12.28
C ALA A 161 20.22 -41.86 -11.69
N HIS A 162 19.79 -42.54 -10.63
CA HIS A 162 20.61 -43.56 -9.99
C HIS A 162 21.05 -44.59 -11.03
N HIS A 163 22.36 -44.77 -11.19
CA HIS A 163 22.92 -45.92 -11.87
C HIS A 163 22.47 -47.17 -11.10
N ILE A 164 21.44 -47.84 -11.62
CA ILE A 164 21.17 -49.24 -11.32
C ILE A 164 22.13 -50.01 -12.23
N GLU A 165 23.24 -50.47 -11.67
CA GLU A 165 24.03 -51.54 -12.29
C GLU A 165 23.18 -52.83 -12.28
N VAL A 166 23.23 -53.57 -13.39
CA VAL A 166 22.46 -54.80 -13.65
C VAL A 166 23.43 -55.97 -13.81
#